data_AF-A0A354UVE8-F1
#
_entry.id   AF-A0A354UVE8-F1
#
_cell.length_a   1.000
_cell.length_b   1.000
_cell.length_c   1.000
_cell.angle_alpha   90.00
_cell.angle_beta   90.00
_cell.angle_gamma   90.00
#
_symmetry.space_group_name_H-M   'P 1'
#
loop_
_entity.id
_entity.type
_entity.pdbx_description
1 polymer ?
#
loop_
_entity_poly.entity_id
_entity_poly.type
_entity_poly.pdbx_seq_one_letter_code
_entity_poly.pdbx_strand_id
1 'polypeptide(L)'
;MEKRYDGSLFPISVRIVNQVEPEREQWLELPTTQQALRELLQNIGGDRRGWYLGEVDCHLYDAAAVEDCTDINELNYLAAALEALTDGEFGSYQAIVDTGRHCDTIQDFINLTENLDCYDIAPNIQDYEDLAQYVLHDRDTYDYSTLRALEDYI
;
A
#
# COMPACT_ATOMS: atom_id res chain seq x y z
N MET A 1 4.51 -5.33 17.25
CA MET A 1 3.34 -4.48 17.60
C MET A 1 2.55 -4.34 16.32
N GLU A 2 1.37 -4.92 16.27
CA GLU A 2 0.49 -4.94 15.10
C GLU A 2 -0.12 -3.54 14.97
N LYS A 3 0.32 -2.74 13.99
CA LYS A 3 -0.27 -1.43 13.71
C LYS A 3 -1.63 -1.65 13.03
N ARG A 4 -2.68 -1.89 13.82
CA ARG A 4 -4.06 -1.95 13.33
C ARG A 4 -4.47 -0.58 12.78
N TYR A 5 -4.90 -0.56 11.52
CA TYR A 5 -5.48 0.61 10.85
C TYR A 5 -6.86 0.91 11.47
N ASP A 6 -7.01 2.06 12.15
CA ASP A 6 -8.22 2.45 12.91
C ASP A 6 -9.25 3.23 12.06
N GLY A 7 -9.19 3.09 10.73
CA GLY A 7 -10.19 3.65 9.80
C GLY A 7 -10.32 5.18 9.79
N SER A 8 -9.39 5.90 10.42
CA SER A 8 -9.42 7.36 10.52
C SER A 8 -8.00 7.87 10.65
N LEU A 9 -7.25 7.86 9.56
CA LEU A 9 -6.14 8.76 9.26
C LEU A 9 -5.60 8.31 7.90
N PHE A 10 -5.26 9.28 7.06
CA PHE A 10 -4.75 9.02 5.74
C PHE A 10 -3.52 8.09 5.82
N PRO A 11 -3.33 7.19 4.84
CA PRO A 11 -2.27 6.18 4.94
C PRO A 11 -0.87 6.79 4.86
N ILE A 12 -0.73 8.03 4.39
CA ILE A 12 0.56 8.67 4.13
C ILE A 12 0.54 10.12 4.62
N SER A 13 1.49 10.44 5.48
CA SER A 13 1.77 11.81 5.95
C SER A 13 3.24 12.11 5.70
N VAL A 14 3.55 13.34 5.29
CA VAL A 14 4.93 13.74 5.00
C VAL A 14 5.32 15.00 5.73
N ARG A 15 6.52 14.99 6.33
CA ARG A 15 7.13 16.16 6.96
C ARG A 15 7.84 17.00 5.91
N ILE A 16 7.36 18.22 5.71
CA ILE A 16 7.99 19.21 4.85
C ILE A 16 8.86 20.10 5.72
N VAL A 17 10.14 20.23 5.37
CA VAL A 17 11.13 20.98 6.15
C VAL A 17 11.72 22.08 5.28
N ASN A 18 11.77 23.31 5.80
CA ASN A 18 12.46 24.41 5.14
C ASN A 18 13.99 24.18 5.16
N GLN A 19 14.64 24.42 4.02
CA GLN A 19 16.06 24.16 3.82
C GLN A 19 16.97 25.17 4.54
N VAL A 20 16.51 26.41 4.72
CA VAL A 20 17.27 27.50 5.33
C VAL A 20 16.97 27.63 6.82
N GLU A 21 15.71 27.46 7.21
CA GLU A 21 15.22 27.55 8.59
C GLU A 21 14.61 26.19 8.99
N PRO A 22 15.40 25.16 9.36
CA PRO A 22 14.89 23.81 9.63
C PRO A 22 13.86 23.73 10.76
N GLU A 23 13.80 24.74 11.64
CA GLU A 23 12.74 24.90 12.64
C GLU A 23 11.35 25.20 12.03
N ARG A 24 11.31 25.62 10.76
CA ARG A 24 10.09 25.79 9.98
C ARG A 24 9.76 24.51 9.24
N GLU A 25 9.16 23.59 9.97
CA GLU A 25 8.68 22.31 9.47
C GLU A 25 7.20 22.12 9.75
N GLN A 26 6.53 21.36 8.88
CA GLN A 26 5.12 21.02 9.05
C GLN A 26 4.80 19.65 8.44
N TRP A 27 3.96 18.89 9.13
CA TRP A 27 3.37 17.66 8.61
C TRP A 27 2.22 17.98 7.65
N LEU A 28 2.21 17.27 6.52
CA LEU A 28 1.19 17.35 5.50
C LEU A 28 0.57 15.97 5.29
N GLU A 29 -0.72 15.88 5.55
CA GLU A 29 -1.53 14.71 5.22
C GLU A 29 -1.78 14.64 3.72
N LEU A 30 -1.65 13.45 3.13
CA LEU A 30 -1.93 13.19 1.72
C LEU A 30 -3.18 12.29 1.60
N PRO A 31 -4.03 12.44 0.57
CA PRO A 31 -3.84 13.31 -0.58
C PRO A 31 -4.14 14.78 -0.26
N THR A 32 -3.41 15.65 -0.93
CA THR A 32 -3.53 17.10 -0.86
C THR A 32 -3.59 17.70 -2.26
N THR A 33 -4.09 18.92 -2.35
CA THR A 33 -4.14 19.64 -3.63
C THR A 33 -2.86 20.44 -3.83
N GLN A 34 -2.48 20.68 -5.09
CA GLN A 34 -1.35 21.57 -5.40
C GLN A 34 -1.53 22.97 -4.81
N GLN A 35 -2.77 23.43 -4.62
CA GLN A 35 -3.04 24.72 -4.00
C GLN A 35 -2.73 24.68 -2.50
N ALA A 36 -3.24 23.69 -1.78
CA ALA A 36 -2.98 23.52 -0.35
C ALA A 36 -1.48 23.33 -0.06
N LEU A 37 -0.77 22.55 -0.90
CA LEU A 37 0.68 22.43 -0.81
C LEU A 37 1.36 23.79 -0.99
N ARG A 38 0.99 24.59 -2.00
CA ARG A 38 1.58 25.93 -2.20
C ARG A 38 1.32 26.88 -1.03
N GLU A 39 0.13 26.83 -0.44
CA GLU A 39 -0.21 27.63 0.74
C GLU A 39 0.62 27.21 1.95
N LEU A 40 0.80 25.90 2.20
CA LEU A 40 1.68 25.39 3.24
C LEU A 40 3.13 25.82 3.01
N LEU A 41 3.64 25.71 1.78
CA LEU A 41 4.99 26.14 1.43
C LEU A 41 5.22 27.63 1.69
N GLN A 42 4.22 28.48 1.40
CA GLN A 42 4.26 29.90 1.73
C GLN A 42 4.31 30.15 3.25
N ASN A 43 3.56 29.37 4.03
CA ASN A 43 3.53 29.49 5.49
C ASN A 43 4.86 29.12 6.14
N ILE A 44 5.52 28.05 5.68
CA ILE A 44 6.85 27.66 6.17
C ILE A 44 7.98 28.56 5.60
N GLY A 45 7.64 29.56 4.79
CA GLY A 45 8.61 30.48 4.17
C GLY A 45 9.46 29.84 3.08
N GLY A 46 9.06 28.68 2.56
CA GLY A 46 9.74 27.98 1.47
C GLY A 46 9.28 28.51 0.11
N ASP A 47 10.17 29.08 -0.69
CA ASP A 47 9.94 29.23 -2.13
C ASP A 47 9.99 27.84 -2.81
N ARG A 48 9.66 27.72 -4.10
CA ARG A 48 9.60 26.44 -4.86
C ARG A 48 10.86 25.56 -4.80
N ARG A 49 11.97 26.05 -4.25
CA ARG A 49 13.25 25.35 -4.08
C ARG A 49 13.83 25.43 -2.66
N GLY A 50 13.10 25.97 -1.70
CA GLY A 50 13.59 26.24 -0.34
C GLY A 50 13.20 25.20 0.70
N TRP A 51 12.79 24.00 0.28
CA TRP A 51 12.29 22.95 1.17
C TRP A 51 12.63 21.57 0.62
N TYR A 52 12.57 20.56 1.49
CA TYR A 52 12.75 19.15 1.15
C TYR A 52 11.78 18.27 1.95
N LEU A 53 11.55 17.06 1.48
CA LEU A 53 10.81 16.05 2.24
C LEU A 53 11.75 15.45 3.29
N GLY A 54 11.36 15.57 4.55
CA GLY A 54 12.09 15.03 5.68
C GLY A 54 11.72 13.58 5.90
N GLU A 55 10.68 13.35 6.69
CA GLU A 55 10.22 12.04 7.10
C GLU A 55 8.86 11.76 6.46
N VAL A 56 8.69 10.56 5.91
CA VAL A 56 7.41 10.07 5.41
C VAL A 56 6.91 9.05 6.44
N ASP A 57 5.73 9.30 7.00
CA ASP A 57 5.03 8.36 7.86
C ASP A 57 4.00 7.62 7.01
N CYS A 58 4.14 6.30 6.93
CA CYS A 58 3.29 5.44 6.14
C CYS A 58 2.67 4.37 7.05
N HIS A 59 1.34 4.25 7.00
CA HIS A 59 0.59 3.24 7.76
C HIS A 59 0.43 1.91 7.01
N LEU A 60 0.99 1.79 5.81
CA LEU A 60 1.02 0.54 5.06
C LEU A 60 2.05 -0.41 5.69
N TYR A 61 1.74 -1.71 5.67
CA TYR A 61 2.69 -2.74 6.07
C TYR A 61 3.81 -2.86 5.02
N ASP A 62 5.04 -3.13 5.47
CA ASP A 62 6.23 -3.34 4.65
C ASP A 62 6.44 -2.31 3.52
N ALA A 63 6.15 -1.04 3.81
CA ALA A 63 6.14 0.05 2.82
C ALA A 63 7.43 0.87 2.80
N ALA A 64 8.59 0.22 2.97
CA ALA A 64 9.89 0.90 3.01
C ALA A 64 10.15 1.77 1.77
N ALA A 65 9.75 1.30 0.58
CA ALA A 65 9.90 2.08 -0.65
C ALA A 65 9.02 3.34 -0.69
N VAL A 66 7.91 3.36 0.06
CA VAL A 66 7.06 4.55 0.22
C VAL A 66 7.71 5.52 1.20
N GLU A 67 8.26 5.01 2.31
CA GLU A 67 8.96 5.82 3.31
C GLU A 67 10.24 6.49 2.75
N ASP A 68 10.95 5.81 1.84
CA ASP A 68 12.15 6.32 1.16
C ASP A 68 11.84 7.23 -0.04
N CYS A 69 10.56 7.40 -0.41
CA CYS A 69 10.18 8.20 -1.56
C CYS A 69 10.41 9.70 -1.29
N THR A 70 11.04 10.39 -2.26
CA THR A 70 11.36 11.81 -2.17
C THR A 70 10.52 12.70 -3.11
N ASP A 71 9.62 12.12 -3.90
CA ASP A 71 8.70 12.85 -4.76
C ASP A 71 7.31 12.95 -4.13
N ILE A 72 6.96 14.15 -3.68
CA ILE A 72 5.66 14.43 -3.07
C ILE A 72 4.50 14.14 -4.02
N ASN A 73 4.69 14.27 -5.34
CA ASN A 73 3.62 14.02 -6.29
C ASN A 73 3.32 12.54 -6.41
N GLU A 74 4.35 11.68 -6.34
CA GLU A 74 4.18 10.22 -6.35
C GLU A 74 3.49 9.77 -5.06
N LEU A 75 3.95 10.26 -3.90
CA LEU A 75 3.29 10.01 -2.61
C LEU A 75 1.83 10.49 -2.61
N ASN A 76 1.58 11.68 -3.18
CA ASN A 76 0.25 12.24 -3.26
C ASN A 76 -0.67 11.46 -4.21
N TYR A 77 -0.12 10.97 -5.32
CA TYR A 77 -0.84 10.11 -6.25
C TYR A 77 -1.20 8.78 -5.58
N LEU A 78 -0.24 8.13 -4.93
CA LEU A 78 -0.48 6.90 -4.20
C LEU A 78 -1.56 7.10 -3.13
N ALA A 79 -1.45 8.15 -2.31
CA ALA A 79 -2.43 8.44 -1.27
C ALA A 79 -3.84 8.65 -1.86
N ALA A 80 -3.96 9.36 -2.99
CA ALA A 80 -5.23 9.55 -3.68
C ALA A 80 -5.79 8.23 -4.25
N ALA A 81 -4.92 7.39 -4.81
CA ALA A 81 -5.31 6.09 -5.32
C ALA A 81 -5.80 5.16 -4.19
N LEU A 82 -5.11 5.16 -3.04
CA LEU A 82 -5.51 4.41 -1.85
C LEU A 82 -6.84 4.91 -1.26
N GLU A 83 -7.05 6.23 -1.23
CA GLU A 83 -8.32 6.83 -0.78
C GLU A 83 -9.50 6.43 -1.70
N ALA A 84 -9.24 6.20 -2.99
CA ALA A 84 -10.26 5.80 -3.95
C ALA A 84 -10.66 4.31 -3.85
N LEU A 85 -9.87 3.48 -3.15
CA LEU A 85 -10.18 2.06 -2.95
C LEU A 85 -11.34 1.90 -1.95
N THR A 86 -12.21 0.93 -2.19
CA THR A 86 -13.18 0.47 -1.19
C THR A 86 -12.48 -0.26 -0.04
N ASP A 87 -13.14 -0.38 1.12
CA ASP A 87 -12.57 -1.10 2.28
C ASP A 87 -12.10 -2.53 1.93
N GLY A 88 -12.82 -3.22 1.03
CA GLY A 88 -12.45 -4.56 0.56
C GLY A 88 -11.23 -4.57 -0.36
N GLU A 89 -11.13 -3.60 -1.27
CA GLU A 89 -9.98 -3.42 -2.15
C GLU A 89 -8.74 -2.96 -1.38
N PHE A 90 -8.91 -2.14 -0.35
CA PHE A 90 -7.82 -1.73 0.53
C PHE A 90 -7.28 -2.91 1.36
N GLY A 91 -8.16 -3.73 1.93
CA GLY A 91 -7.74 -4.96 2.63
C GLY A 91 -6.99 -5.92 1.70
N SER A 92 -7.47 -6.04 0.47
CA SER A 92 -6.84 -6.80 -0.62
C SER A 92 -5.45 -6.28 -0.95
N TYR A 93 -5.33 -4.96 -1.11
CA TYR A 93 -4.08 -4.27 -1.34
C TYR A 93 -3.06 -4.54 -0.23
N GLN A 94 -3.46 -4.36 1.03
CA GLN A 94 -2.58 -4.63 2.18
C GLN A 94 -2.12 -6.09 2.24
N ALA A 95 -3.01 -7.04 1.94
CA ALA A 95 -2.64 -8.45 1.92
C ALA A 95 -1.60 -8.77 0.82
N ILE A 96 -1.71 -8.16 -0.36
CA ILE A 96 -0.74 -8.35 -1.44
C ILE A 96 0.61 -7.71 -1.07
N VAL A 97 0.60 -6.50 -0.53
CA VAL A 97 1.82 -5.81 -0.07
C VAL A 97 2.54 -6.65 1.00
N ASP A 98 1.81 -7.25 1.95
CA ASP A 98 2.39 -8.11 3.00
C ASP A 98 3.08 -9.37 2.43
N THR A 99 2.70 -9.82 1.23
CA THR A 99 3.45 -10.92 0.57
C THR A 99 4.87 -10.52 0.13
N GLY A 100 5.18 -9.22 0.13
CA GLY A 100 6.48 -8.65 -0.24
C GLY A 100 6.85 -8.84 -1.71
N ARG A 101 5.91 -9.27 -2.57
CA ARG A 101 6.19 -9.51 -3.99
C ARG A 101 5.89 -8.25 -4.80
N HIS A 102 6.90 -7.77 -5.52
CA HIS A 102 6.78 -6.60 -6.42
C HIS A 102 6.34 -5.35 -5.66
N CYS A 103 7.01 -5.05 -4.55
CA CYS A 103 6.79 -3.84 -3.73
C CYS A 103 8.13 -3.13 -3.46
N ASP A 104 9.01 -3.09 -4.47
CA ASP A 104 10.37 -2.56 -4.32
C ASP A 104 10.46 -1.06 -4.59
N THR A 105 9.48 -0.50 -5.32
CA THR A 105 9.44 0.91 -5.71
C THR A 105 8.06 1.51 -5.50
N ILE A 106 7.99 2.83 -5.26
CA ILE A 106 6.71 3.56 -5.18
C ILE A 106 5.81 3.34 -6.41
N GLN A 107 6.42 3.14 -7.59
CA GLN A 107 5.70 2.83 -8.82
C GLN A 107 5.03 1.47 -8.76
N ASP A 108 5.61 0.48 -8.08
CA ASP A 108 4.97 -0.82 -7.89
C ASP A 108 3.74 -0.69 -6.97
N PHE A 109 3.85 0.10 -5.88
CA PHE A 109 2.72 0.41 -5.01
C PHE A 109 1.58 1.12 -5.76
N ILE A 110 1.93 2.06 -6.64
CA ILE A 110 0.97 2.76 -7.51
C ILE A 110 0.35 1.81 -8.53
N ASN A 111 1.15 1.01 -9.23
CA ASN A 111 0.64 0.05 -10.21
C ASN A 111 -0.28 -0.98 -9.55
N LEU A 112 0.00 -1.38 -8.31
CA LEU A 112 -0.83 -2.32 -7.58
C LEU A 112 -2.24 -1.77 -7.33
N THR A 113 -2.41 -0.47 -7.05
CA THR A 113 -3.76 0.10 -6.85
C THR A 113 -4.62 0.06 -8.12
N GLU A 114 -3.99 0.12 -9.30
CA GLU A 114 -4.66 0.10 -10.59
C GLU A 114 -4.89 -1.32 -11.14
N ASN A 115 -4.19 -2.33 -10.62
CA ASN A 115 -4.22 -3.71 -11.12
C ASN A 115 -4.76 -4.72 -10.08
N LEU A 116 -5.50 -4.27 -9.07
CA LEU A 116 -6.12 -5.16 -8.07
C LEU A 116 -7.06 -6.20 -8.71
N ASP A 117 -7.68 -5.87 -9.84
CA ASP A 117 -8.53 -6.76 -10.63
C ASP A 117 -7.77 -7.95 -11.26
N CYS A 118 -6.43 -7.88 -11.33
CA CYS A 118 -5.59 -8.99 -11.77
C CYS A 118 -5.37 -10.05 -10.67
N TYR A 119 -5.85 -9.82 -9.45
CA TYR A 119 -5.69 -10.73 -8.32
C TYR A 119 -7.02 -11.37 -7.92
N ASP A 120 -7.07 -12.70 -7.99
CA ASP A 120 -8.19 -13.47 -7.42
C ASP A 120 -7.95 -13.64 -5.92
N ILE A 121 -8.66 -12.86 -5.12
CA ILE A 121 -8.62 -12.99 -3.66
C ILE A 121 -9.70 -13.97 -3.23
N ALA A 122 -9.24 -15.09 -2.67
CA ALA A 122 -10.09 -16.11 -2.10
C ALA A 122 -10.12 -15.93 -0.57
N PRO A 123 -11.02 -15.11 -0.01
CA PRO A 123 -11.07 -14.86 1.44
C PRO A 123 -11.37 -16.12 2.26
N ASN A 124 -11.92 -17.14 1.62
CA ASN A 124 -12.19 -18.47 2.15
C ASN A 124 -10.97 -19.41 2.14
N ILE A 125 -9.80 -18.95 1.67
CA ILE A 125 -8.55 -19.68 1.73
C ILE A 125 -7.63 -18.98 2.74
N GLN A 126 -7.58 -19.49 3.96
CA GLN A 126 -6.80 -18.88 5.06
C GLN A 126 -5.48 -19.60 5.29
N ASP A 127 -5.36 -20.86 4.86
CA ASP A 127 -4.15 -21.65 4.98
C ASP A 127 -3.93 -22.64 3.82
N TYR A 128 -2.86 -23.43 3.91
CA TYR A 128 -2.52 -24.44 2.90
C TYR A 128 -3.54 -25.59 2.82
N GLU A 129 -4.27 -25.88 3.90
CA GLU A 129 -5.31 -26.91 3.92
C GLU A 129 -6.55 -26.43 3.15
N ASP A 130 -6.98 -25.19 3.39
CA ASP A 130 -8.07 -24.56 2.62
C ASP A 130 -7.69 -24.44 1.14
N LEU A 131 -6.44 -24.08 0.83
CA LEU A 131 -5.95 -23.99 -0.56
C LEU A 131 -5.98 -25.36 -1.24
N ALA A 132 -5.55 -26.41 -0.54
CA ALA A 132 -5.61 -27.77 -1.05
C ALA A 132 -7.06 -28.19 -1.31
N GLN A 133 -7.98 -27.92 -0.37
CA GLN A 133 -9.38 -28.26 -0.52
C GLN A 133 -10.02 -27.53 -1.72
N TYR A 134 -9.76 -26.22 -1.89
CA TYR A 134 -10.25 -25.44 -3.02
C TYR A 134 -9.73 -25.95 -4.38
N VAL A 135 -8.44 -26.26 -4.48
CA VAL A 135 -7.82 -26.77 -5.72
C VAL A 135 -8.36 -28.15 -6.11
N LEU A 136 -8.65 -28.99 -5.11
CA LEU A 136 -9.14 -30.36 -5.31
C LEU A 136 -10.65 -30.42 -5.56
N HIS A 137 -11.45 -29.56 -4.93
CA HIS A 137 -12.91 -29.65 -4.98
C HIS A 137 -13.59 -28.65 -5.93
N ASP A 138 -13.08 -27.42 -6.05
CA ASP A 138 -13.81 -26.33 -6.73
C ASP A 138 -13.26 -25.97 -8.11
N ARG A 139 -11.99 -26.29 -8.40
CA ARG A 139 -11.36 -25.93 -9.69
C ARG A 139 -11.44 -27.00 -10.79
N ASP A 140 -12.14 -28.13 -10.56
CA ASP A 140 -12.22 -29.29 -11.48
C ASP A 140 -10.84 -29.77 -12.00
N THR A 141 -9.75 -29.42 -11.32
CA THR A 141 -8.39 -29.67 -11.83
C THR A 141 -7.91 -31.11 -11.64
N TYR A 142 -8.55 -31.86 -10.73
CA TYR A 142 -8.16 -33.22 -10.39
C TYR A 142 -9.38 -34.14 -10.43
N ASP A 143 -9.32 -35.17 -11.27
CA ASP A 143 -10.25 -36.29 -11.20
C ASP A 143 -9.97 -37.05 -9.90
N TYR A 144 -11.00 -37.28 -9.09
CA TYR A 144 -10.94 -38.03 -7.82
C TYR A 144 -10.25 -39.40 -7.96
N SER A 145 -10.20 -39.95 -9.18
CA SER A 145 -9.45 -41.15 -9.51
C SER A 145 -7.93 -41.03 -9.28
N THR A 146 -7.35 -39.84 -9.46
CA THR A 146 -5.91 -39.58 -9.27
C THR A 146 -5.51 -39.44 -7.80
N LEU A 147 -6.38 -38.87 -6.95
CA LEU A 147 -6.15 -38.78 -5.51
C LEU A 147 -6.21 -40.15 -4.82
N ARG A 148 -7.17 -40.99 -5.24
CA ARG A 148 -7.34 -42.34 -4.69
C ARG A 148 -6.15 -43.26 -4.97
N ALA A 149 -5.45 -43.04 -6.07
CA ALA A 149 -4.23 -43.76 -6.42
C ALA A 149 -3.03 -43.37 -5.52
N LEU A 150 -3.08 -42.21 -4.86
CA LEU A 150 -2.05 -41.74 -3.94
C LEU A 150 -2.31 -42.20 -2.49
N GLU A 151 -3.57 -42.34 -2.08
CA GLU A 151 -3.94 -42.92 -0.78
C GLU A 151 -3.43 -44.37 -0.61
N ASP A 152 -3.37 -45.14 -1.70
CA ASP A 152 -2.83 -46.51 -1.68
C ASP A 152 -1.29 -46.56 -1.50
N TYR A 153 -0.60 -45.41 -1.45
CA TYR A 153 0.87 -45.31 -1.35
C TYR A 153 1.38 -44.80 0.01
N ILE A 154 0.49 -44.54 0.98
CA ILE A 154 0.81 -44.10 2.36
C ILE A 154 0.42 -45.22 3.34
#